data_AF-A0A976KZU4-F1
#
_entry.id   AF-A0A976KZU4-F1
#
_cell.length_a   1.000
_cell.length_b   1.000
_cell.length_c   1.000
_cell.angle_alpha   90.00
_cell.angle_beta   90.00
_cell.angle_gamma   90.00
#
_symmetry.space_group_name_H-M   'P 1'
#
loop_
_entity.id
_entity.type
_entity.pdbx_description
1 polymer ?
#
loop_
_entity_poly.entity_id
_entity_poly.type
_entity_poly.pdbx_seq_one_letter_code
_entity_poly.pdbx_strand_id
1 'polypeptide(L)'
;NKVKKYLFFPAVIILVLFSLLLLWRSYFIFLPQERATWWSYGYSQLADITAQNPTTTYVFDNARLSPAYVSILYHLQYPPIEFQKQFTPDFIKTYYSNPPYNPNYKIANIDIRPIVWETDTLSDQILVGDTLSISEEQAKEHFLNKVFDIKDPLGNSIFMGFKTNPSKKISDNARKKATSSFVKTRGKMN
;
A
#
# COMPACT_ATOMS: atom_id res chain seq x y z
N ASN A 1 -54.66 -35.09 3.62
CA ASN A 1 -53.78 -34.46 2.60
C ASN A 1 -53.98 -32.95 2.36
N LYS A 2 -55.11 -32.31 2.69
CA LYS A 2 -55.27 -30.85 2.51
C LYS A 2 -54.57 -30.00 3.58
N VAL A 3 -54.58 -30.44 4.85
CA VAL A 3 -53.91 -29.75 5.98
C VAL A 3 -52.39 -29.61 5.77
N LYS A 4 -51.73 -30.62 5.19
CA LYS A 4 -50.29 -30.55 4.83
C LYS A 4 -49.99 -29.47 3.79
N LYS A 5 -50.92 -29.19 2.85
CA LYS A 5 -50.74 -28.14 1.84
C LYS A 5 -50.85 -26.74 2.46
N TYR A 6 -51.74 -26.53 3.42
CA TYR A 6 -51.91 -25.24 4.09
C TYR A 6 -50.75 -24.88 5.04
N LEU A 7 -50.02 -25.87 5.55
CA LEU A 7 -48.80 -25.66 6.35
C LEU A 7 -47.54 -25.50 5.49
N PHE A 8 -47.51 -26.11 4.30
CA PHE A 8 -46.35 -26.07 3.42
C PHE A 8 -46.05 -24.66 2.88
N PHE A 9 -47.08 -23.95 2.38
CA PHE A 9 -46.88 -22.62 1.79
C PHE A 9 -46.33 -21.58 2.79
N PRO A 10 -46.88 -21.43 4.01
CA PRO A 10 -46.30 -20.53 5.02
C PRO A 10 -44.87 -20.90 5.40
N ALA A 11 -44.54 -22.20 5.52
CA ALA A 11 -43.19 -22.65 5.82
C ALA A 11 -42.20 -22.25 4.72
N VAL A 12 -42.58 -22.39 3.45
CA VAL A 12 -41.77 -21.95 2.31
C VAL A 12 -41.60 -20.43 2.33
N ILE A 13 -42.65 -19.65 2.60
CA ILE A 13 -42.57 -18.18 2.68
C ILE A 13 -41.59 -17.76 3.79
N ILE A 14 -41.70 -18.36 4.98
CA ILE A 14 -40.79 -18.07 6.10
C ILE A 14 -39.34 -18.39 5.72
N LEU A 15 -39.11 -19.54 5.07
CA LEU A 15 -37.78 -19.93 4.62
C LEU A 15 -37.23 -18.94 3.58
N VAL A 16 -38.04 -18.51 2.62
CA VAL A 16 -37.65 -17.49 1.63
C VAL A 16 -37.32 -16.15 2.31
N LEU A 17 -38.16 -15.67 3.23
CA LEU A 17 -37.90 -14.43 3.96
C LEU A 17 -36.61 -14.53 4.79
N PHE A 18 -36.39 -15.66 5.45
CA PHE A 18 -35.17 -15.92 6.20
C PHE A 18 -33.94 -15.95 5.29
N SER A 19 -34.01 -16.64 4.15
CA SER A 19 -32.95 -16.66 3.14
C SER A 19 -32.65 -15.27 2.58
N LEU A 20 -33.68 -14.46 2.31
CA LEU A 20 -33.51 -13.07 1.84
C LEU A 20 -32.87 -12.18 2.92
N LEU A 21 -33.25 -12.35 4.18
CA LEU A 21 -32.62 -11.63 5.30
C LEU A 21 -31.14 -12.01 5.45
N LEU A 22 -30.81 -13.29 5.33
CA LEU A 22 -29.42 -13.75 5.34
C LEU A 22 -28.65 -13.22 4.13
N LEU A 23 -29.25 -13.22 2.94
CA LEU A 23 -28.64 -12.64 1.74
C LEU A 23 -28.39 -11.14 1.93
N TRP A 24 -29.37 -10.39 2.45
CA TRP A 24 -29.22 -8.97 2.74
C TRP A 24 -28.07 -8.72 3.71
N ARG A 25 -28.02 -9.45 4.83
CA ARG A 25 -26.93 -9.36 5.81
C ARG A 25 -25.58 -9.67 5.16
N SER A 26 -25.48 -10.76 4.40
CA SER A 26 -24.25 -11.17 3.73
C SER A 26 -23.79 -10.16 2.70
N TYR A 27 -24.70 -9.62 1.89
CA TYR A 27 -24.37 -8.70 0.81
C TYR A 27 -24.06 -7.28 1.30
N PHE A 28 -24.80 -6.76 2.28
CA PHE A 28 -24.65 -5.38 2.71
C PHE A 28 -23.73 -5.20 3.94
N ILE A 29 -23.58 -6.23 4.78
CA ILE A 29 -22.75 -6.14 5.99
C ILE A 29 -21.41 -6.85 5.78
N PHE A 30 -21.43 -8.12 5.38
CA PHE A 30 -20.20 -8.92 5.29
C PHE A 30 -19.41 -8.67 4.00
N LEU A 31 -20.08 -8.61 2.85
CA LEU A 31 -19.40 -8.50 1.56
C LEU A 31 -18.52 -7.23 1.44
N PRO A 32 -18.91 -6.04 1.94
CA PRO A 32 -18.02 -4.88 1.91
C PRO A 32 -16.77 -5.07 2.77
N GLN A 33 -16.89 -5.74 3.92
CA GLN A 33 -15.76 -6.02 4.82
C GLN A 33 -14.79 -7.02 4.19
N GLU A 34 -15.31 -8.12 3.65
CA GLU A 34 -14.51 -9.12 2.95
C GLU A 34 -13.87 -8.52 1.68
N ARG A 35 -14.61 -7.74 0.88
CA ARG A 35 -14.05 -7.07 -0.30
C ARG A 35 -12.97 -6.05 0.06
N ALA A 36 -13.12 -5.30 1.14
CA ALA A 36 -12.10 -4.32 1.53
C ALA A 36 -10.76 -5.01 1.83
N THR A 37 -10.80 -6.15 2.52
CA THR A 37 -9.61 -6.96 2.83
C THR A 37 -8.93 -7.51 1.57
N TRP A 38 -9.70 -7.89 0.55
CA TRP A 38 -9.19 -8.62 -0.61
C TRP A 38 -9.03 -7.81 -1.90
N TRP A 39 -9.67 -6.64 -2.03
CA TRP A 39 -9.77 -5.95 -3.32
C TRP A 39 -9.48 -4.46 -3.25
N SER A 40 -8.23 -4.12 -3.53
CA SER A 40 -7.74 -2.77 -3.89
C SER A 40 -8.16 -1.61 -2.97
N TYR A 41 -8.65 -1.90 -1.76
CA TYR A 41 -9.06 -0.87 -0.83
C TYR A 41 -7.80 -0.13 -0.36
N GLY A 42 -7.87 1.19 -0.32
CA GLY A 42 -6.76 2.06 0.03
C GLY A 42 -6.02 2.62 -1.17
N TYR A 43 -6.03 1.94 -2.32
CA TYR A 43 -5.36 2.46 -3.53
C TYR A 43 -6.10 3.64 -4.15
N SER A 44 -7.44 3.69 -4.06
CA SER A 44 -8.19 4.87 -4.50
C SER A 44 -7.88 6.08 -3.63
N GLN A 45 -7.87 5.90 -2.30
CA GLN A 45 -7.51 6.97 -1.36
C GLN A 45 -6.07 7.42 -1.57
N LEU A 46 -5.14 6.50 -1.81
CA LEU A 46 -3.76 6.83 -2.14
C LEU A 46 -3.66 7.61 -3.46
N ALA A 47 -4.39 7.20 -4.49
CA ALA A 47 -4.46 7.91 -5.76
C ALA A 47 -5.00 9.34 -5.57
N ASP A 48 -6.06 9.52 -4.77
CA ASP A 48 -6.63 10.84 -4.46
C ASP A 48 -5.61 11.75 -3.74
N ILE A 49 -4.93 11.22 -2.73
CA ILE A 49 -3.91 11.96 -1.95
C ILE A 49 -2.75 12.41 -2.84
N THR A 50 -2.26 11.50 -3.69
CA THR A 50 -1.10 11.76 -4.55
C THR A 50 -1.44 12.70 -5.70
N ALA A 51 -2.64 12.59 -6.28
CA ALA A 51 -3.16 13.49 -7.30
C ALA A 51 -3.38 14.92 -6.77
N GLN A 52 -3.78 15.09 -5.50
CA GLN A 52 -3.91 16.40 -4.86
C GLN A 52 -2.56 17.09 -4.60
N ASN A 53 -1.45 16.34 -4.60
CA ASN A 53 -0.11 16.84 -4.27
C ASN A 53 0.92 16.45 -5.35
N PRO A 54 0.76 16.90 -6.60
CA PRO A 54 1.56 16.41 -7.73
C PRO A 54 3.05 16.75 -7.66
N THR A 55 3.43 17.77 -6.87
CA THR A 55 4.83 18.16 -6.66
C THR A 55 5.55 17.32 -5.60
N THR A 56 4.81 16.56 -4.80
CA THR A 56 5.37 15.74 -3.73
C THR A 56 5.72 14.36 -4.27
N THR A 57 6.94 13.89 -4.03
CA THR A 57 7.35 12.53 -4.39
C THR A 57 6.88 11.54 -3.34
N TYR A 58 6.31 10.42 -3.80
CA TYR A 58 5.87 9.31 -2.96
C TYR A 58 6.67 8.05 -3.31
N VAL A 59 7.10 7.30 -2.32
CA VAL A 59 7.68 5.96 -2.49
C VAL A 59 6.71 4.95 -1.89
N PHE A 60 6.07 4.14 -2.71
CA PHE A 60 5.14 3.11 -2.27
C PHE A 60 5.84 1.75 -2.18
N ASP A 61 5.96 1.23 -0.96
CA ASP A 61 6.57 -0.07 -0.68
C ASP A 61 5.74 -1.20 -1.27
N ASN A 62 6.30 -1.92 -2.24
CA ASN A 62 5.66 -3.09 -2.85
C ASN A 62 6.39 -4.41 -2.51
N ALA A 63 7.31 -4.41 -1.55
CA ALA A 63 8.08 -5.59 -1.17
C ALA A 63 7.18 -6.77 -0.76
N ARG A 64 6.00 -6.48 -0.21
CA ARG A 64 5.02 -7.46 0.27
C ARG A 64 3.71 -7.45 -0.53
N LEU A 65 3.50 -6.43 -1.37
CA LEU A 65 2.22 -6.13 -1.99
C LEU A 65 2.33 -6.29 -3.52
N SER A 66 1.87 -7.44 -4.03
CA SER A 66 1.94 -7.76 -5.45
C SER A 66 0.54 -7.94 -6.06
N PRO A 67 0.22 -7.34 -7.23
CA PRO A 67 0.85 -6.19 -7.90
C PRO A 67 0.08 -4.87 -7.65
N ALA A 68 0.62 -4.02 -6.78
CA ALA A 68 0.04 -2.71 -6.43
C ALA A 68 -0.13 -1.74 -7.62
N TYR A 69 0.78 -1.80 -8.60
CA TYR A 69 0.85 -0.82 -9.69
C TYR A 69 -0.43 -0.77 -10.54
N VAL A 70 -1.08 -1.92 -10.77
CA VAL A 70 -2.31 -1.98 -11.58
C VAL A 70 -3.45 -1.21 -10.90
N SER A 71 -3.57 -1.36 -9.57
CA SER A 71 -4.59 -0.64 -8.80
C SER A 71 -4.34 0.86 -8.82
N ILE A 72 -3.08 1.27 -8.69
CA ILE A 72 -2.68 2.69 -8.75
C ILE A 72 -2.96 3.28 -10.14
N LEU A 73 -2.58 2.59 -11.23
CA LEU A 73 -2.89 3.01 -12.60
C LEU A 73 -4.38 3.21 -12.83
N TYR A 74 -5.18 2.23 -12.38
CA TYR A 74 -6.63 2.24 -12.54
C TYR A 74 -7.26 3.44 -11.82
N HIS A 75 -6.90 3.68 -10.57
CA HIS A 75 -7.49 4.75 -9.78
C HIS A 75 -7.00 6.15 -10.17
N LEU A 76 -5.74 6.29 -10.60
CA LEU A 76 -5.24 7.55 -11.16
C LEU A 76 -5.79 7.85 -12.55
N GLN A 77 -6.45 6.88 -13.20
CA GLN A 77 -6.81 6.95 -14.62
C GLN A 77 -5.58 7.31 -15.48
N TYR A 78 -4.44 6.72 -15.15
CA TYR A 78 -3.16 7.13 -15.70
C TYR A 78 -3.08 6.78 -17.20
N PRO A 79 -2.66 7.72 -18.08
CA PRO A 79 -2.66 7.48 -19.51
C PRO A 79 -1.78 6.28 -19.90
N PRO A 80 -2.31 5.27 -20.63
CA PRO A 80 -1.54 4.10 -21.01
C PRO A 80 -0.27 4.45 -21.80
N ILE A 81 -0.35 5.48 -22.64
CA ILE A 81 0.79 5.94 -23.43
C ILE A 81 1.93 6.45 -22.56
N GLU A 82 1.63 7.15 -21.46
CA GLU A 82 2.66 7.61 -20.53
C GLU A 82 3.26 6.45 -19.74
N PHE A 83 2.44 5.47 -19.35
CA PHE A 83 2.92 4.27 -18.69
C PHE A 83 3.79 3.41 -19.59
N GLN A 84 3.51 3.36 -20.90
CA GLN A 84 4.27 2.51 -21.82
C GLN A 84 5.66 3.05 -22.15
N LYS A 85 5.91 4.36 -21.96
CA LYS A 85 7.22 5.00 -22.25
C LYS A 85 8.38 4.47 -21.40
N GLN A 86 8.10 3.87 -20.25
CA GLN A 86 9.13 3.34 -19.33
C GLN A 86 9.60 1.92 -19.70
N PHE A 87 9.01 1.28 -20.71
CA PHE A 87 9.50 -0.01 -21.21
C PHE A 87 10.54 0.17 -22.30
N THR A 88 11.58 -0.66 -22.27
CA THR A 88 12.61 -0.66 -23.32
C THR A 88 12.06 -1.26 -24.61
N PRO A 89 12.59 -0.86 -25.79
CA PRO A 89 12.21 -1.49 -27.06
C PRO A 89 12.38 -3.00 -27.07
N ASP A 90 13.42 -3.51 -26.38
CA ASP A 90 13.68 -4.95 -26.29
C ASP A 90 12.64 -5.68 -25.44
N PHE A 91 12.18 -5.06 -24.34
CA PHE A 91 11.06 -5.60 -23.55
C PHE A 91 9.79 -5.70 -24.41
N ILE A 92 9.49 -4.66 -25.21
CA ILE A 92 8.31 -4.65 -26.09
C ILE A 92 8.40 -5.78 -27.12
N LYS A 93 9.57 -5.99 -27.74
CA LYS A 93 9.80 -7.06 -28.72
C LYS A 93 9.67 -8.46 -28.11
N THR A 94 10.08 -8.62 -26.86
CA THR A 94 10.15 -9.92 -26.17
C THR A 94 8.98 -10.17 -25.22
N TYR A 95 7.96 -9.30 -25.20
CA TYR A 95 6.84 -9.37 -24.25
C TYR A 95 6.18 -10.76 -24.16
N TYR A 96 5.92 -11.39 -25.31
CA TYR A 96 5.34 -12.74 -25.39
C TYR A 96 6.37 -13.88 -25.25
N SER A 97 7.63 -13.55 -24.97
CA SER A 97 8.75 -14.48 -24.76
C SER A 97 9.17 -14.56 -23.30
N ASN A 98 8.33 -14.07 -22.37
CA ASN A 98 8.57 -14.07 -20.93
C ASN A 98 9.85 -13.32 -20.53
N PRO A 99 9.91 -12.00 -20.76
CA PRO A 99 11.06 -11.20 -20.36
C PRO A 99 11.17 -11.16 -18.82
N PRO A 100 12.34 -10.82 -18.26
CA PRO A 100 12.50 -10.67 -16.82
C PRO A 100 11.45 -9.71 -16.23
N TYR A 101 10.81 -10.12 -15.14
CA TYR A 101 9.83 -9.30 -14.44
C TYR A 101 10.51 -8.11 -13.76
N ASN A 102 10.01 -6.90 -14.03
CA ASN A 102 10.39 -5.69 -13.30
C ASN A 102 9.28 -5.34 -12.28
N PRO A 103 9.55 -5.41 -10.97
CA PRO A 103 8.60 -4.99 -9.95
C PRO A 103 8.56 -3.47 -9.73
N ASN A 104 9.51 -2.72 -10.30
CA ASN A 104 9.70 -1.31 -10.01
C ASN A 104 9.11 -0.44 -11.11
N TYR A 105 8.15 0.41 -10.75
CA TYR A 105 7.45 1.30 -11.69
C TYR A 105 7.43 2.73 -11.18
N LYS A 106 7.46 3.69 -12.11
CA LYS A 106 7.18 5.09 -11.79
C LYS A 106 5.87 5.49 -12.44
N ILE A 107 4.93 5.99 -11.63
CA ILE A 107 3.60 6.40 -12.08
C ILE A 107 3.35 7.79 -11.53
N ALA A 108 3.27 8.80 -12.41
CA ALA A 108 3.20 10.20 -12.01
C ALA A 108 4.33 10.55 -11.00
N ASN A 109 3.95 10.99 -9.79
CA ASN A 109 4.82 11.34 -8.67
C ASN A 109 5.02 10.19 -7.67
N ILE A 110 4.68 8.95 -8.04
CA ILE A 110 4.78 7.75 -7.20
C ILE A 110 5.83 6.79 -7.77
N ASP A 111 6.85 6.49 -6.97
CA ASP A 111 7.81 5.42 -7.22
C ASP A 111 7.33 4.16 -6.47
N ILE A 112 6.93 3.14 -7.23
CA ILE A 112 6.48 1.84 -6.69
C ILE A 112 7.65 0.90 -6.70
N ARG A 113 8.23 0.64 -5.52
CA ARG A 113 9.42 -0.20 -5.32
C ARG A 113 9.62 -0.45 -3.82
N PRO A 114 10.45 -1.42 -3.42
CA PRO A 114 10.84 -1.55 -2.02
C PRO A 114 11.49 -0.27 -1.48
N ILE A 115 11.21 0.06 -0.22
CA ILE A 115 11.89 1.16 0.48
C ILE A 115 13.36 0.80 0.71
N VAL A 116 14.26 1.69 0.30
CA VAL A 116 15.70 1.61 0.54
C VAL A 116 16.04 2.58 1.67
N TRP A 117 16.06 2.06 2.90
CA TRP A 117 16.15 2.86 4.13
C TRP A 117 17.39 3.75 4.21
N GLU A 118 18.49 3.33 3.59
CA GLU A 118 19.76 4.04 3.55
C GLU A 118 19.69 5.34 2.74
N THR A 119 18.89 5.36 1.67
CA THR A 119 18.85 6.48 0.71
C THR A 119 17.53 7.24 0.76
N ASP A 120 16.42 6.52 0.92
CA ASP A 120 15.09 7.12 0.83
C ASP A 120 14.81 8.07 2.01
N THR A 121 15.41 7.80 3.16
CA THR A 121 15.27 8.66 4.34
C THR A 121 16.12 9.93 4.28
N LEU A 122 16.96 10.05 3.24
CA LEU A 122 17.83 11.21 2.99
C LEU A 122 17.30 12.17 1.91
N SER A 123 16.13 11.88 1.33
CA SER A 123 15.46 12.75 0.35
C SER A 123 14.14 13.27 0.93
N ASP A 124 13.70 14.48 0.57
CA ASP A 124 12.39 15.02 0.99
C ASP A 124 11.27 14.38 0.17
N GLN A 125 10.54 13.44 0.78
CA GLN A 125 9.52 12.63 0.13
C GLN A 125 8.60 11.99 1.17
N ILE A 126 7.54 11.34 0.71
CA ILE A 126 6.63 10.56 1.55
C ILE A 126 6.82 9.07 1.29
N LEU A 127 7.19 8.33 2.32
CA LEU A 127 7.24 6.87 2.29
C LEU A 127 5.85 6.32 2.62
N VAL A 128 5.36 5.40 1.80
CA VAL A 128 4.04 4.79 1.94
C VAL A 128 4.21 3.29 2.05
N GLY A 129 3.62 2.70 3.09
CA GLY A 129 3.64 1.26 3.31
C GLY A 129 2.57 0.85 4.32
N ASP A 130 2.39 -0.46 4.48
CA ASP A 130 1.56 -1.01 5.54
C ASP A 130 2.30 -0.97 6.91
N THR A 131 1.64 -1.46 7.96
CA THR A 131 2.20 -1.52 9.32
C THR A 131 3.39 -2.47 9.47
N LEU A 132 3.57 -3.40 8.54
CA LEU A 132 4.68 -4.35 8.50
C LEU A 132 5.87 -3.80 7.68
N SER A 133 5.61 -2.91 6.74
CA SER A 133 6.63 -2.21 5.94
C SER A 133 7.25 -1.04 6.70
N ILE A 134 6.47 -0.30 7.49
CA ILE A 134 6.95 0.83 8.30
C ILE A 134 6.37 0.71 9.72
N SER A 135 7.15 0.10 10.63
CA SER A 135 6.77 0.04 12.05
C SER A 135 6.92 1.39 12.75
N GLU A 136 6.30 1.55 13.92
CA GLU A 136 6.48 2.76 14.73
C GLU A 136 7.93 2.97 15.17
N GLU A 137 8.63 1.89 15.51
CA GLU A 137 10.05 1.92 15.88
C GLU A 137 10.90 2.39 14.69
N GLN A 138 10.61 1.87 13.50
CA GLN A 138 11.32 2.24 12.29
C GLN A 138 11.05 3.71 11.91
N ALA A 139 9.81 4.17 12.04
CA ALA A 139 9.48 5.57 11.87
C ALA A 139 10.25 6.48 12.85
N LYS A 140 10.35 6.07 14.13
CA LYS A 140 11.11 6.80 15.15
C LYS A 140 12.62 6.80 14.85
N GLU A 141 13.19 5.66 14.49
CA GLU A 141 14.61 5.52 14.13
C GLU A 141 15.01 6.41 12.93
N HIS A 142 14.10 6.57 11.99
CA HIS A 142 14.33 7.35 10.78
C HIS A 142 13.77 8.78 10.84
N PHE A 143 13.33 9.24 12.02
CA PHE A 143 12.78 10.58 12.26
C PHE A 143 11.62 10.95 11.32
N LEU A 144 10.80 9.95 10.98
CA LEU A 144 9.67 10.14 10.08
C LEU A 144 8.48 10.78 10.80
N ASN A 145 7.72 11.60 10.08
CA ASN A 145 6.49 12.20 10.57
C ASN A 145 5.30 11.60 9.83
N LYS A 146 4.36 10.96 10.55
CA LYS A 146 3.13 10.44 9.94
C LYS A 146 2.30 11.60 9.39
N VAL A 147 1.93 11.52 8.11
CA VAL A 147 1.15 12.55 7.40
C VAL A 147 -0.28 12.10 7.11
N PHE A 148 -0.48 10.81 6.86
CA PHE A 148 -1.83 10.26 6.66
C PHE A 148 -1.90 8.78 7.10
N ASP A 149 -3.12 8.31 7.28
CA ASP A 149 -3.47 6.95 7.67
C ASP A 149 -4.73 6.53 6.91
N ILE A 150 -4.57 5.61 5.96
CA ILE A 150 -5.67 5.06 5.16
C ILE A 150 -6.17 3.82 5.89
N LYS A 151 -7.42 3.88 6.35
CA LYS A 151 -8.05 2.83 7.16
C LYS A 151 -9.15 2.10 6.40
N ASP A 152 -9.26 0.80 6.67
CA ASP A 152 -10.38 -0.02 6.22
C ASP A 152 -11.70 0.41 6.90
N PRO A 153 -12.87 -0.11 6.46
CA PRO A 153 -14.15 0.20 7.10
C PRO A 153 -14.27 -0.29 8.56
N LEU A 154 -13.36 -1.15 9.02
CA LEU A 154 -13.28 -1.63 10.41
C LEU A 154 -12.35 -0.76 11.28
N GLY A 155 -11.67 0.22 10.69
CA GLY A 155 -10.74 1.13 11.36
C GLY A 155 -9.28 0.65 11.42
N ASN A 156 -8.94 -0.47 10.78
CA ASN A 156 -7.57 -0.97 10.70
C ASN A 156 -6.77 -0.19 9.66
N SER A 157 -5.51 0.15 9.97
CA SER A 157 -4.60 0.82 9.04
C SER A 157 -4.18 -0.12 7.93
N ILE A 158 -4.40 0.30 6.68
CA ILE A 158 -3.97 -0.40 5.47
C ILE A 158 -2.67 0.20 4.96
N PHE A 159 -2.67 1.51 4.75
CA PHE A 159 -1.48 2.25 4.31
C PHE A 159 -1.26 3.46 5.19
N MET A 160 -0.01 3.71 5.53
CA MET A 160 0.40 4.89 6.25
C MET A 160 1.41 5.66 5.42
N GLY A 161 1.26 6.98 5.40
CA GLY A 161 2.19 7.89 4.78
C GLY A 161 3.07 8.55 5.83
N PHE A 162 4.38 8.53 5.60
CA PHE A 162 5.38 9.10 6.49
C PHE A 162 6.28 10.06 5.72
N LYS A 163 6.26 11.34 6.09
CA LYS A 163 7.18 12.34 5.54
C LYS A 163 8.58 12.16 6.15
N THR A 164 9.59 12.13 5.31
CA THR A 164 10.99 12.02 5.71
C THR A 164 11.50 13.32 6.35
N ASN A 165 12.59 13.22 7.12
CA ASN A 165 13.32 14.39 7.61
C ASN A 165 14.83 14.24 7.33
N PRO A 166 15.26 14.56 6.10
CA PRO A 166 16.64 14.39 5.68
C PRO A 166 17.64 15.09 6.59
N SER A 167 17.36 16.34 6.99
CA SER A 167 18.27 17.13 7.83
C SER A 167 18.54 16.43 9.17
N LYS A 168 17.49 15.92 9.85
CA LYS A 168 17.67 15.16 11.09
C LYS A 168 18.41 13.85 10.84
N LYS A 169 18.03 13.08 9.81
CA LYS A 169 18.67 11.78 9.52
C LYS A 169 20.14 11.92 9.17
N ILE A 170 20.52 12.92 8.37
CA ILE A 170 21.91 13.22 8.02
C ILE A 170 22.71 13.57 9.27
N SER A 171 22.16 14.41 10.16
CA SER A 171 22.83 14.80 11.41
C SER A 171 23.05 13.60 12.35
N ASP A 172 22.07 12.70 12.45
CA ASP A 172 22.16 11.48 13.26
C ASP A 172 23.21 10.52 12.69
N ASN A 173 23.21 10.30 11.37
CA ASN A 173 24.20 9.46 10.69
C ASN A 173 25.63 10.00 10.90
N ALA A 174 25.82 11.33 10.82
CA ALA A 174 27.11 11.96 11.10
C ALA A 174 27.56 11.74 12.55
N ARG A 175 26.64 11.91 13.52
CA ARG A 175 26.90 11.66 14.94
C ARG A 175 27.30 10.21 15.20
N LYS A 176 26.54 9.24 14.67
CA LYS A 176 26.83 7.79 14.81
C LYS A 176 28.20 7.44 14.22
N LYS A 177 28.56 8.02 13.06
CA LYS A 177 29.87 7.82 12.44
C LYS A 177 31.01 8.39 13.28
N ALA A 178 30.82 9.57 13.90
CA ALA A 178 31.82 10.14 14.81
C ALA A 178 32.02 9.25 16.05
N THR A 179 30.95 8.77 16.67
CA THR A 179 31.03 7.88 17.84
C THR A 179 31.69 6.54 17.52
N SER A 180 31.38 5.92 16.38
CA SER A 180 31.99 4.63 16.01
C SER A 180 33.49 4.75 15.70
N SER A 181 33.91 5.87 15.08
CA SER A 181 35.34 6.15 14.86
C SER A 181 36.11 6.31 16.17
N PHE A 182 35.52 6.95 17.18
CA PHE A 182 36.14 7.14 18.49
C PHE A 182 36.34 5.81 19.24
N VAL A 183 35.35 4.92 19.22
CA VAL A 183 35.43 3.58 19.86
C VAL A 183 36.52 2.73 19.20
N LYS A 184 36.62 2.75 17.87
CA LYS A 184 37.64 1.98 17.12
C LYS A 184 39.07 2.43 17.42
N THR A 185 39.29 3.72 17.65
CA THR A 185 40.61 4.26 18.00
C THR A 185 41.02 3.91 19.42
N ARG A 186 40.07 3.87 20.37
CA ARG A 186 40.33 3.46 21.76
C ARG A 186 40.59 1.97 21.91
N GLY A 187 39.90 1.12 21.15
CA GLY A 187 40.09 -0.34 21.17
C GLY A 187 41.40 -0.84 20.52
N LYS A 188 42.14 0.03 19.84
CA LYS A 188 43.48 -0.28 19.30
C LYS A 188 44.64 0.15 20.21
N MET A 189 44.35 0.85 21.30
CA MET A 189 45.35 1.30 22.29
C MET A 189 45.42 0.41 23.53
N ASN A 190 44.62 -0.67 23.56
CA ASN A 190 44.70 -1.76 24.52
C ASN A 190 45.13 -3.03 23.79
#